data_AF-A0A9X2GC10-F1
#
_entry.id   AF-A0A9X2GC10-F1
#
_cell.length_a   1.000
_cell.length_b   1.000
_cell.length_c   1.000
_cell.angle_alpha   90.00
_cell.angle_beta   90.00
_cell.angle_gamma   90.00
#
_symmetry.space_group_name_H-M   'P 1'
#
loop_
_entity.id
_entity.type
_entity.pdbx_description
1 polymer ?
#
loop_
_entity_poly.entity_id
_entity_poly.type
_entity_poly.pdbx_seq_one_letter_code
_entity_poly.pdbx_strand_id
1 'polypeptide(L)'
;MEHASDHALAATAAGLLAAAWFGWTVRHSGPWTRVLPVAGAAAAAALATAGALAAVRAWSDGTVVTGGVVAIYAAALLVHAGLTRLCTGLLASRYRRAVAAAKDDAKAGVTVGKSRVHLIPTVVAVSTGLQLVVIADTLDVPALYLGGAAGVAVALLAWPLGWALRPLTRPRLARPTVALVHPLTGLLTGATLVATGLWVLLPAL
;
A
#
# COMPACT_ATOMS: atom_id res chain seq x y z
N MET A 1 25.78 -0.04 -14.34
CA MET A 1 25.69 1.38 -14.76
C MET A 1 24.30 1.80 -14.34
N GLU A 2 24.20 2.85 -13.53
CA GLU A 2 22.90 3.30 -13.02
C GLU A 2 22.22 4.13 -14.13
N HIS A 3 21.16 3.61 -14.74
CA HIS A 3 20.46 4.30 -15.82
C HIS A 3 19.29 5.13 -15.29
N ALA A 4 19.16 6.37 -15.78
CA ALA A 4 18.05 7.25 -15.40
C ALA A 4 16.66 6.62 -15.68
N SER A 5 16.55 5.81 -16.73
CA SER A 5 15.34 5.05 -17.04
C SER A 5 14.96 4.07 -15.92
N ASP A 6 15.94 3.47 -15.24
CA ASP A 6 15.70 2.43 -14.23
C ASP A 6 15.18 3.07 -12.93
N HIS A 7 15.70 4.24 -12.57
CA HIS A 7 15.14 5.10 -11.53
C HIS A 7 13.71 5.54 -11.82
N ALA A 8 13.43 5.94 -13.07
CA ALA A 8 12.10 6.34 -13.49
C ALA A 8 11.11 5.17 -13.47
N LEU A 9 11.53 3.97 -13.88
CA LEU A 9 10.74 2.73 -13.80
C LEU A 9 10.49 2.31 -12.34
N ALA A 10 11.50 2.42 -11.47
CA ALA A 10 11.37 2.20 -10.04
C ALA A 10 10.33 3.15 -9.41
N ALA A 11 10.41 4.45 -9.74
CA ALA A 11 9.43 5.44 -9.30
C ALA A 11 8.02 5.14 -9.82
N THR A 12 7.91 4.66 -11.06
CA THR A 12 6.64 4.22 -11.66
C THR A 12 6.02 3.07 -10.87
N ALA A 13 6.81 2.02 -10.59
CA ALA A 13 6.36 0.86 -9.83
C ALA A 13 5.93 1.25 -8.40
N ALA A 14 6.71 2.11 -7.72
CA ALA A 14 6.35 2.64 -6.40
C ALA A 14 5.04 3.43 -6.44
N GLY A 15 4.83 4.27 -7.45
CA GLY A 15 3.58 5.01 -7.67
C GLY A 15 2.37 4.09 -7.89
N LEU A 16 2.51 3.03 -8.68
CA LEU A 16 1.43 2.05 -8.91
C LEU A 16 1.07 1.30 -7.61
N LEU A 17 2.08 0.87 -6.84
CA LEU A 17 1.88 0.26 -5.52
C LEU A 17 1.20 1.22 -4.55
N ALA A 18 1.62 2.49 -4.52
CA ALA A 18 1.00 3.51 -3.69
C ALA A 18 -0.47 3.72 -4.06
N ALA A 19 -0.78 3.80 -5.35
CA ALA A 19 -2.14 3.95 -5.85
C ALA A 19 -3.02 2.76 -5.44
N ALA A 20 -2.48 1.54 -5.46
CA ALA A 20 -3.20 0.36 -4.98
C ALA A 20 -3.52 0.46 -3.47
N TRP A 21 -2.57 0.90 -2.65
CA TRP A 21 -2.76 1.09 -1.21
C TRP A 21 -3.75 2.20 -0.88
N PHE A 22 -3.64 3.35 -1.54
CA PHE A 22 -4.61 4.43 -1.36
C PHE A 22 -5.99 4.05 -1.88
N GLY A 23 -6.10 3.41 -3.04
CA GLY A 23 -7.37 2.92 -3.58
C GLY A 23 -8.03 1.89 -2.67
N TRP A 24 -7.24 1.02 -2.04
CA TRP A 24 -7.73 0.14 -0.98
C TRP A 24 -8.22 0.93 0.24
N THR A 25 -7.44 1.91 0.70
CA THR A 25 -7.78 2.76 1.86
C THR A 25 -9.06 3.56 1.65
N VAL A 26 -9.29 4.10 0.44
CA VAL A 26 -10.53 4.81 0.08
C VAL A 26 -11.76 3.94 0.34
N ARG A 27 -11.71 2.65 -0.04
CA ARG A 27 -12.83 1.71 0.16
C ARG A 27 -13.14 1.41 1.61
N HIS A 28 -12.18 1.63 2.52
CA HIS A 28 -12.31 1.37 3.95
C HIS A 28 -12.46 2.66 4.77
N SER A 29 -12.50 3.82 4.10
CA SER A 29 -12.67 5.12 4.72
C SER A 29 -14.14 5.55 4.77
N GLY A 30 -14.53 6.31 5.81
CA GLY A 30 -15.84 6.93 5.87
C GLY A 30 -15.97 8.12 4.90
N PRO A 31 -17.19 8.62 4.64
CA PRO A 31 -17.42 9.73 3.70
C PRO A 31 -16.61 10.98 4.04
N TRP A 32 -16.38 11.23 5.34
CA TRP A 32 -15.64 12.39 5.84
C TRP A 32 -14.12 12.19 5.94
N THR A 33 -13.64 10.94 5.93
CA THR A 33 -12.21 10.61 6.02
C THR A 33 -11.62 10.17 4.68
N ARG A 34 -12.42 10.14 3.61
CA ARG A 34 -12.00 9.68 2.28
C ARG A 34 -11.13 10.69 1.52
N VAL A 35 -11.12 11.96 1.93
CA VAL A 35 -10.42 13.03 1.20
C VAL A 35 -8.92 12.73 1.11
N LEU A 36 -8.30 12.42 2.24
CA LEU A 36 -6.87 12.12 2.32
C LEU A 36 -6.45 10.94 1.43
N PRO A 37 -7.08 9.74 1.50
CA PRO A 37 -6.69 8.64 0.63
C PRO A 37 -7.05 8.86 -0.85
N VAL A 38 -8.07 9.67 -1.18
CA VAL A 38 -8.34 10.05 -2.58
C VAL A 38 -7.23 10.96 -3.11
N ALA A 39 -6.83 11.97 -2.33
CA ALA A 39 -5.71 12.84 -2.69
C ALA A 39 -4.41 12.04 -2.83
N GLY A 40 -4.15 11.09 -1.92
CA GLY A 40 -3.02 10.18 -2.00
C GLY A 40 -3.05 9.30 -3.26
N ALA A 41 -4.21 8.76 -3.64
CA ALA A 41 -4.35 7.99 -4.88
C ALA A 41 -4.06 8.84 -6.13
N ALA A 42 -4.52 10.10 -6.14
CA ALA A 42 -4.23 11.03 -7.23
C ALA A 42 -2.73 11.37 -7.30
N ALA A 43 -2.09 11.65 -6.16
CA ALA A 43 -0.65 11.90 -6.09
C ALA A 43 0.17 10.69 -6.54
N ALA A 44 -0.23 9.48 -6.14
CA ALA A 44 0.40 8.24 -6.57
C ALA A 44 0.25 7.98 -8.08
N ALA A 45 -0.92 8.27 -8.66
CA ALA A 45 -1.14 8.18 -10.10
C ALA A 45 -0.32 9.22 -10.88
N ALA A 46 -0.23 10.45 -10.37
CA ALA A 46 0.63 11.49 -10.93
C ALA A 46 2.10 11.07 -10.91
N LEU A 47 2.58 10.52 -9.78
CA LEU A 47 3.93 9.99 -9.64
C LEU A 47 4.22 8.86 -10.62
N ALA A 48 3.30 7.89 -10.74
CA ALA A 48 3.44 6.79 -11.70
C ALA A 48 3.51 7.30 -13.15
N THR A 49 2.69 8.32 -13.47
CA THR A 49 2.67 8.93 -14.80
C THR A 49 3.96 9.71 -15.07
N ALA A 50 4.44 10.49 -14.11
CA ALA A 50 5.69 11.23 -14.20
C ALA A 50 6.90 10.30 -14.36
N GLY A 51 6.96 9.21 -13.59
CA GLY A 51 7.97 8.16 -13.74
C GLY A 51 7.92 7.51 -15.11
N ALA A 52 6.72 7.15 -15.62
CA ALA A 52 6.60 6.53 -16.92
C ALA A 52 7.06 7.47 -18.05
N LEU A 53 6.69 8.76 -17.98
CA LEU A 53 7.13 9.77 -18.93
C LEU A 53 8.65 10.01 -18.86
N ALA A 54 9.23 10.05 -17.66
CA ALA A 54 10.68 10.17 -17.48
C ALA A 54 11.41 8.95 -18.04
N ALA A 55 10.89 7.74 -17.82
CA ALA A 55 11.46 6.51 -18.36
C ALA A 55 11.47 6.49 -19.89
N VAL A 56 10.37 6.93 -20.53
CA VAL A 56 10.28 7.04 -21.99
C VAL A 56 11.29 8.07 -22.53
N ARG A 57 11.48 9.20 -21.83
CA ARG A 57 12.44 10.23 -22.23
C ARG A 57 13.88 9.77 -22.10
N ALA A 58 14.21 9.06 -21.03
CA ALA A 58 15.53 8.53 -20.74
C ALA A 58 15.81 7.18 -21.43
N TRP A 59 14.90 6.68 -22.28
CA TRP A 59 15.01 5.35 -22.88
C TRP A 59 16.25 5.20 -23.77
N SER A 60 16.73 6.28 -24.37
CA SER A 60 17.96 6.32 -25.17
C SER A 60 19.22 6.04 -24.35
N ASP A 61 19.17 6.23 -23.03
CA ASP A 61 20.33 6.15 -22.14
C ASP A 61 20.66 4.69 -21.75
N GLY A 62 19.88 3.74 -22.29
CA GLY A 62 19.94 2.32 -21.97
C GLY A 62 19.15 1.99 -20.72
N THR A 63 18.78 0.72 -20.56
CA THR A 63 18.05 0.20 -19.39
C THR A 63 18.46 -1.25 -19.18
N VAL A 64 18.51 -1.70 -17.92
CA VAL A 64 18.63 -3.15 -17.62
C VAL A 64 17.33 -3.92 -17.92
N VAL A 65 16.24 -3.21 -18.23
CA VAL A 65 14.92 -3.80 -18.37
C VAL A 65 14.70 -4.43 -19.75
N THR A 66 14.56 -5.75 -19.76
CA THR A 66 14.06 -6.50 -20.92
C THR A 66 12.54 -6.66 -20.85
N GLY A 67 11.89 -7.01 -21.97
CA GLY A 67 10.45 -7.31 -21.97
C GLY A 67 10.03 -8.40 -20.97
N GLY A 68 10.93 -9.34 -20.67
CA GLY A 68 10.73 -10.35 -19.61
C GLY A 68 10.67 -9.75 -18.21
N VAL A 69 11.52 -8.77 -17.92
CA VAL A 69 11.55 -8.05 -16.63
C VAL A 69 10.25 -7.27 -16.42
N VAL A 70 9.75 -6.57 -17.44
CA VAL A 70 8.46 -5.86 -17.39
C VAL A 70 7.30 -6.83 -17.11
N ALA A 71 7.30 -7.99 -17.76
CA ALA A 71 6.26 -9.01 -17.57
C ALA A 71 6.25 -9.56 -16.13
N ILE A 72 7.43 -9.79 -15.54
CA ILE A 72 7.56 -10.23 -14.14
C ILE A 72 6.98 -9.17 -13.19
N TYR A 73 7.25 -7.88 -13.41
CA TYR A 73 6.69 -6.81 -12.59
C TYR A 73 5.19 -6.68 -12.72
N ALA A 74 4.67 -6.72 -13.95
CA ALA A 74 3.24 -6.70 -14.18
C ALA A 74 2.55 -7.88 -13.47
N ALA A 75 3.13 -9.08 -13.56
CA ALA A 75 2.64 -10.25 -12.85
C ALA A 75 2.71 -10.08 -11.33
N ALA A 76 3.82 -9.58 -10.78
CA ALA A 76 3.99 -9.35 -9.35
C ALA A 76 2.98 -8.31 -8.81
N LEU A 77 2.74 -7.22 -9.55
CA LEU A 77 1.74 -6.21 -9.23
C LEU A 77 0.32 -6.78 -9.26
N LEU A 78 -0.02 -7.56 -10.29
CA LEU A 78 -1.32 -8.20 -10.42
C LEU A 78 -1.57 -9.20 -9.30
N VAL A 79 -0.58 -10.05 -9.00
CA VAL A 79 -0.65 -11.02 -7.88
C VAL A 79 -0.81 -10.29 -6.56
N HIS A 80 -0.05 -9.20 -6.34
CA HIS A 80 -0.18 -8.40 -5.11
C HIS A 80 -1.56 -7.78 -4.97
N ALA A 81 -2.04 -7.06 -5.98
CA ALA A 81 -3.36 -6.44 -5.97
C ALA A 81 -4.47 -7.49 -5.82
N GLY A 82 -4.32 -8.64 -6.47
CA GLY A 82 -5.22 -9.79 -6.38
C GLY A 82 -5.26 -10.37 -4.97
N LEU A 83 -4.10 -10.64 -4.37
CA LEU A 83 -3.99 -11.19 -3.01
C LEU A 83 -4.57 -10.20 -1.98
N THR A 84 -4.24 -8.91 -2.09
CA THR A 84 -4.79 -7.86 -1.22
C THR A 84 -6.31 -7.82 -1.30
N ARG A 85 -6.89 -7.85 -2.51
CA ARG A 85 -8.35 -7.89 -2.71
C ARG A 85 -8.97 -9.19 -2.20
N LEU A 86 -8.33 -10.34 -2.42
CA LEU A 86 -8.82 -11.63 -1.96
C LEU A 86 -8.86 -11.70 -0.43
N CYS A 87 -7.73 -11.41 0.23
CA CYS A 87 -7.64 -11.44 1.68
C CYS A 87 -8.62 -10.48 2.35
N THR A 88 -8.78 -9.27 1.79
CA THR A 88 -9.71 -8.27 2.32
C THR A 88 -11.17 -8.62 2.03
N GLY A 89 -11.48 -9.18 0.87
CA GLY A 89 -12.80 -9.71 0.54
C GLY A 89 -13.23 -10.88 1.45
N LEU A 90 -12.30 -11.81 1.71
CA LEU A 90 -12.52 -12.92 2.64
C LEU A 90 -12.77 -12.40 4.07
N LEU A 91 -11.99 -11.41 4.52
CA LEU A 91 -12.21 -10.74 5.80
C LEU A 91 -13.57 -10.08 5.89
N ALA A 92 -13.94 -9.26 4.91
CA ALA A 92 -15.24 -8.61 4.85
C ALA A 92 -16.38 -9.64 4.84
N SER A 93 -16.24 -10.76 4.12
CA SER A 93 -17.25 -11.83 4.10
C SER A 93 -17.40 -12.52 5.46
N ARG A 94 -16.28 -12.82 6.15
CA ARG A 94 -16.28 -13.43 7.48
C ARG A 94 -16.83 -12.46 8.54
N TYR A 95 -16.60 -11.17 8.36
CA TYR A 95 -17.17 -10.13 9.22
C TYR A 95 -18.69 -10.03 9.02
N ARG A 96 -19.16 -9.90 7.77
CA ARG A 96 -20.59 -9.86 7.43
C ARG A 96 -21.35 -11.08 7.94
N ARG A 97 -20.80 -12.29 7.73
CA ARG A 97 -21.40 -13.54 8.24
C ARG A 97 -21.48 -13.57 9.76
N ALA A 98 -20.43 -13.13 10.46
CA ALA A 98 -20.43 -13.10 11.92
C ALA A 98 -21.45 -12.09 12.48
N VAL A 99 -21.58 -10.91 11.86
CA VAL A 99 -22.57 -9.90 12.23
C VAL A 99 -24.00 -10.38 11.95
N ALA A 100 -24.22 -11.06 10.82
CA ALA A 100 -25.53 -11.61 10.45
C ALA A 100 -25.98 -12.75 11.38
N ALA A 101 -25.03 -13.53 11.92
CA ALA A 101 -25.30 -14.63 12.85
C ALA A 101 -25.47 -14.18 14.31
N ALA A 102 -25.18 -12.92 14.63
CA ALA A 102 -25.26 -12.38 15.98
C ALA A 102 -26.66 -11.85 16.30
N LYS A 103 -27.20 -12.22 17.48
CA LYS A 103 -28.38 -11.57 18.06
C LYS A 103 -28.09 -10.08 18.30
N ASP A 104 -29.11 -9.23 18.18
CA ASP A 104 -28.95 -7.76 18.20
C ASP A 104 -28.13 -7.24 19.38
N ASP A 105 -28.36 -7.80 20.57
CA ASP A 105 -27.68 -7.42 21.81
C ASP A 105 -26.20 -7.85 21.86
N ALA A 106 -25.82 -8.86 21.05
CA ALA A 106 -24.47 -9.42 20.99
C ALA A 106 -23.64 -8.89 19.79
N LYS A 107 -24.24 -8.10 18.88
CA LYS A 107 -23.56 -7.56 17.69
C LYS A 107 -22.33 -6.73 18.04
N ALA A 108 -22.35 -6.00 19.16
CA ALA A 108 -21.20 -5.24 19.65
C ALA A 108 -20.02 -6.15 20.03
N GLY A 109 -20.27 -7.31 20.67
CA GLY A 109 -19.24 -8.25 21.14
C GLY A 109 -18.60 -9.11 20.05
N VAL A 110 -19.30 -9.35 18.94
CA VAL A 110 -18.80 -10.18 17.80
C VAL A 110 -17.54 -9.60 17.15
N THR A 111 -17.30 -8.30 17.37
CA THR A 111 -16.17 -7.56 16.81
C THR A 111 -14.93 -7.56 17.71
N VAL A 112 -15.08 -7.94 18.98
CA VAL A 112 -14.05 -7.75 20.03
C VAL A 112 -13.04 -8.92 20.11
N GLY A 113 -13.32 -10.07 19.50
CA GLY A 113 -12.54 -11.30 19.73
C GLY A 113 -11.60 -11.81 18.62
N LYS A 114 -11.52 -11.19 17.43
CA LYS A 114 -10.71 -11.75 16.31
C LYS A 114 -9.28 -11.21 16.30
N SER A 115 -8.44 -11.73 17.21
CA SER A 115 -7.05 -11.29 17.43
C SER A 115 -6.07 -11.51 16.28
N ARG A 116 -6.46 -12.09 15.13
CA ARG A 116 -5.54 -12.31 13.99
C ARG A 116 -5.97 -11.62 12.69
N VAL A 117 -7.18 -11.09 12.63
CA VAL A 117 -7.72 -10.43 11.43
C VAL A 117 -6.97 -9.13 11.10
N HIS A 118 -6.48 -8.44 12.13
CA HIS A 118 -5.72 -7.20 11.99
C HIS A 118 -4.31 -7.41 11.43
N LEU A 119 -3.79 -8.65 11.41
CA LEU A 119 -2.46 -8.95 10.88
C LEU A 119 -2.43 -8.97 9.35
N ILE A 120 -3.57 -9.16 8.69
CA ILE A 120 -3.62 -9.31 7.22
C ILE A 120 -3.10 -8.06 6.49
N PRO A 121 -3.55 -6.83 6.79
CA PRO A 121 -2.97 -5.63 6.17
C PRO A 121 -1.47 -5.49 6.43
N THR A 122 -1.02 -5.83 7.64
CA THR A 122 0.41 -5.80 8.00
C THR A 122 1.21 -6.79 7.16
N VAL A 123 0.75 -8.04 7.03
CA VAL A 123 1.42 -9.06 6.21
C VAL A 123 1.48 -8.64 4.75
N VAL A 124 0.39 -8.08 4.22
CA VAL A 124 0.36 -7.55 2.85
C VAL A 124 1.28 -6.33 2.70
N ALA A 125 1.36 -5.44 3.68
CA ALA A 125 2.28 -4.29 3.64
C ALA A 125 3.75 -4.71 3.74
N VAL A 126 4.06 -5.73 4.55
CA VAL A 126 5.40 -6.34 4.58
C VAL A 126 5.74 -6.95 3.22
N SER A 127 4.80 -7.64 2.56
CA SER A 127 5.05 -8.17 1.22
C SER A 127 5.26 -7.07 0.18
N THR A 128 4.61 -5.91 0.31
CA THR A 128 4.94 -4.73 -0.51
C THR A 128 6.36 -4.25 -0.28
N GLY A 129 6.84 -4.22 0.97
CA GLY A 129 8.23 -3.88 1.28
C GLY A 129 9.23 -4.84 0.63
N LEU A 130 8.95 -6.15 0.67
CA LEU A 130 9.75 -7.17 -0.03
C LEU A 130 9.71 -7.00 -1.56
N GLN A 131 8.59 -6.56 -2.12
CA GLN A 131 8.52 -6.26 -3.55
C GLN A 131 9.44 -5.10 -3.94
N LEU A 132 9.57 -4.06 -3.10
CA LEU A 132 10.53 -2.99 -3.36
C LEU A 132 11.98 -3.49 -3.35
N VAL A 133 12.32 -4.47 -2.50
CA VAL A 133 13.63 -5.13 -2.49
C VAL A 133 13.88 -5.86 -3.82
N VAL A 134 12.90 -6.62 -4.31
CA VAL A 134 13.00 -7.29 -5.62
C VAL A 134 13.12 -6.28 -6.76
N ILE A 135 12.37 -5.17 -6.69
CA ILE A 135 12.48 -4.08 -7.68
C ILE A 135 13.88 -3.45 -7.64
N ALA A 136 14.41 -3.18 -6.44
CA ALA A 136 15.74 -2.61 -6.25
C ALA A 136 16.83 -3.47 -6.89
N ASP A 137 16.80 -4.78 -6.63
CA ASP A 137 17.77 -5.75 -7.16
C ASP A 137 17.69 -5.88 -8.69
N THR A 138 16.46 -5.90 -9.23
CA THR A 138 16.24 -6.11 -10.66
C THR A 138 16.50 -4.86 -11.50
N LEU A 139 16.31 -3.66 -10.94
CA LEU A 139 16.60 -2.38 -11.62
C LEU A 139 17.97 -1.80 -11.27
N ASP A 140 18.75 -2.46 -10.40
CA ASP A 140 20.00 -1.94 -9.83
C ASP A 140 19.82 -0.53 -9.23
N VAL A 141 18.74 -0.34 -8.44
CA VAL A 141 18.41 0.94 -7.78
C VAL A 141 18.48 0.78 -6.24
N PRO A 142 19.66 0.96 -5.61
CA PRO A 142 19.85 0.67 -4.19
C PRO A 142 18.99 1.52 -3.26
N ALA A 143 18.63 2.73 -3.68
CA ALA A 143 17.79 3.64 -2.91
C ALA A 143 16.42 3.04 -2.56
N LEU A 144 15.91 2.10 -3.37
CA LEU A 144 14.66 1.39 -3.08
C LEU A 144 14.75 0.47 -1.87
N TYR A 145 15.92 -0.03 -1.48
CA TYR A 145 16.07 -0.83 -0.26
C TYR A 145 15.68 -0.06 0.99
N LEU A 146 16.00 1.25 1.04
CA LEU A 146 15.59 2.12 2.13
C LEU A 146 14.07 2.32 2.14
N GLY A 147 13.45 2.48 0.97
CA GLY A 147 11.99 2.52 0.83
C GLY A 147 11.31 1.22 1.26
N GLY A 148 11.88 0.07 0.89
CA GLY A 148 11.46 -1.25 1.34
C GLY A 148 11.52 -1.40 2.85
N ALA A 149 12.65 -1.05 3.46
CA ALA A 149 12.85 -1.07 4.90
C ALA A 149 11.88 -0.13 5.64
N ALA A 150 11.70 1.10 5.13
CA ALA A 150 10.74 2.04 5.67
C ALA A 150 9.31 1.51 5.57
N GLY A 151 8.94 0.88 4.45
CA GLY A 151 7.64 0.24 4.25
C GLY A 151 7.39 -0.89 5.25
N VAL A 152 8.38 -1.75 5.50
CA VAL A 152 8.32 -2.80 6.53
C VAL A 152 8.17 -2.20 7.93
N ALA A 153 9.00 -1.21 8.28
CA ALA A 153 8.93 -0.53 9.56
C ALA A 153 7.54 0.08 9.79
N VAL A 154 7.00 0.78 8.79
CA VAL A 154 5.66 1.36 8.81
C VAL A 154 4.58 0.29 8.96
N ALA A 155 4.67 -0.82 8.22
CA ALA A 155 3.73 -1.92 8.34
C ALA A 155 3.66 -2.49 9.76
N LEU A 156 4.82 -2.65 10.40
CA LEU A 156 4.94 -3.14 11.77
C LEU A 156 4.45 -2.12 12.80
N LEU A 157 4.70 -0.82 12.57
CA LEU A 157 4.33 0.26 13.47
C LEU A 157 2.88 0.74 13.31
N ALA A 158 2.22 0.47 12.19
CA ALA A 158 0.84 0.91 11.95
C ALA A 158 -0.14 0.37 13.00
N TRP A 159 0.08 -0.84 13.52
CA TRP A 159 -0.73 -1.41 14.59
C TRP A 159 -0.57 -0.67 15.93
N PRO A 160 0.64 -0.57 16.53
CA PRO A 160 0.82 0.13 17.81
C PRO A 160 0.40 1.60 17.69
N LEU A 161 0.65 2.24 16.56
CA LEU A 161 0.20 3.62 16.31
C LEU A 161 -1.34 3.70 16.28
N GLY A 162 -2.01 2.78 15.58
CA GLY A 162 -3.46 2.70 15.54
C GLY A 162 -4.08 2.41 16.91
N TRP A 163 -3.37 1.72 17.80
CA TRP A 163 -3.76 1.54 19.20
C TRP A 163 -3.61 2.82 20.02
N ALA A 164 -2.47 3.51 19.90
CA ALA A 164 -2.21 4.77 20.60
C ALA A 164 -3.17 5.90 20.19
N LEU A 165 -3.60 5.93 18.92
CA LEU A 165 -4.50 6.95 18.38
C LEU A 165 -6.00 6.71 18.67
N ARG A 166 -6.36 5.60 19.33
CA ARG A 166 -7.74 5.28 19.73
C ARG A 166 -8.44 6.37 20.56
N PRO A 167 -7.79 7.03 21.54
CA PRO A 167 -8.45 8.03 22.38
C PRO A 167 -8.86 9.28 21.59
N LEU A 168 -8.06 9.64 20.58
CA LEU A 168 -8.24 10.84 19.77
C LEU A 168 -9.31 10.67 18.69
N THR A 169 -9.56 9.43 18.28
CA THR A 169 -10.45 9.10 17.16
C THR A 169 -11.84 8.67 17.60
N ARG A 170 -12.23 8.89 18.88
CA ARG A 170 -13.52 8.51 19.50
C ARG A 170 -14.66 8.56 18.47
N PRO A 171 -15.05 7.41 17.89
CA PRO A 171 -16.14 7.40 16.95
C PRO A 171 -17.40 7.60 17.76
N ARG A 172 -18.14 8.67 17.49
CA ARG A 172 -19.39 9.01 18.20
C ARG A 172 -20.43 7.88 18.20
N LEU A 173 -20.31 6.84 17.37
CA LEU A 173 -21.22 5.71 17.30
C LEU A 173 -20.46 4.43 16.90
N ALA A 174 -20.36 3.47 17.83
CA ALA A 174 -20.28 2.01 17.65
C ALA A 174 -19.50 1.40 16.46
N ARG A 175 -18.41 2.01 15.95
CA ARG A 175 -17.54 1.35 14.96
C ARG A 175 -16.40 0.63 15.68
N PRO A 176 -16.22 -0.68 15.43
CA PRO A 176 -15.20 -1.46 16.11
C PRO A 176 -13.79 -0.99 15.74
N THR A 177 -12.88 -1.10 16.70
CA THR A 177 -11.43 -0.77 16.63
C THR A 177 -10.70 -1.38 15.43
N VAL A 178 -11.19 -2.50 14.90
CA VAL A 178 -10.72 -3.11 13.65
C VAL A 178 -10.82 -2.11 12.48
N ALA A 179 -11.81 -1.23 12.46
CA ALA A 179 -12.04 -0.26 11.40
C ALA A 179 -10.99 0.87 11.31
N LEU A 180 -10.18 1.11 12.34
CA LEU A 180 -9.16 2.18 12.35
C LEU A 180 -7.77 1.71 11.94
N VAL A 181 -7.41 0.47 12.29
CA VAL A 181 -6.09 -0.11 11.97
C VAL A 181 -5.94 -0.37 10.46
N HIS A 182 -7.03 -0.79 9.82
CA HIS A 182 -7.07 -1.03 8.38
C HIS A 182 -6.70 0.23 7.57
N PRO A 183 -7.41 1.37 7.68
CA PRO A 183 -7.10 2.56 6.89
C PRO A 183 -5.75 3.18 7.23
N LEU A 184 -5.29 3.13 8.48
CA LEU A 184 -3.99 3.70 8.87
C LEU A 184 -2.82 2.96 8.19
N THR A 185 -2.88 1.62 8.15
CA THR A 185 -1.84 0.82 7.48
C THR A 185 -1.74 1.19 6.00
N GLY A 186 -2.88 1.34 5.32
CA GLY A 186 -2.90 1.71 3.91
C GLY A 186 -2.47 3.15 3.65
N LEU A 187 -2.83 4.09 4.54
CA LEU A 187 -2.36 5.49 4.45
C LEU A 187 -0.85 5.58 4.60
N LEU A 188 -0.30 4.97 5.65
CA LEU A 188 1.13 5.08 5.93
C LEU A 188 1.95 4.34 4.87
N THR A 189 1.55 3.12 4.47
CA THR A 189 2.22 2.38 3.40
C THR A 189 2.17 3.14 2.08
N GLY A 190 1.01 3.69 1.71
CA GLY A 190 0.85 4.51 0.51
C GLY A 190 1.72 5.77 0.54
N ALA A 191 1.77 6.47 1.67
CA ALA A 191 2.59 7.67 1.85
C ALA A 191 4.09 7.35 1.76
N THR A 192 4.55 6.27 2.38
CA THR A 192 5.94 5.82 2.29
C THR A 192 6.33 5.47 0.85
N LEU A 193 5.44 4.81 0.10
CA LEU A 193 5.66 4.49 -1.31
C LEU A 193 5.73 5.74 -2.19
N VAL A 194 4.88 6.74 -1.95
CA VAL A 194 4.95 8.03 -2.66
C VAL A 194 6.27 8.75 -2.35
N ALA A 195 6.65 8.84 -1.07
CA ALA A 195 7.90 9.47 -0.67
C ALA A 195 9.11 8.75 -1.29
N THR A 196 9.09 7.41 -1.28
CA THR A 196 10.12 6.58 -1.91
C THR A 196 10.19 6.82 -3.41
N GLY A 197 9.05 6.78 -4.10
CA GLY A 197 9.03 6.99 -5.55
C GLY A 197 9.45 8.39 -5.94
N LEU A 198 9.09 9.42 -5.17
CA LEU A 198 9.59 10.79 -5.38
C LEU A 198 11.12 10.86 -5.21
N TRP A 199 11.64 10.27 -4.15
CA TRP A 199 13.09 10.23 -3.88
C TRP A 199 13.85 9.54 -5.02
N VAL A 200 13.35 8.39 -5.48
CA VAL A 200 13.98 7.60 -6.54
C VAL A 200 13.79 8.23 -7.92
N LEU A 201 12.79 9.09 -8.12
CA LEU A 201 12.58 9.82 -9.37
C LEU A 201 13.57 10.99 -9.55
N LEU A 202 14.09 11.58 -8.48
CA LEU A 202 14.97 12.76 -8.54
C LEU A 202 16.18 12.61 -9.48
N PRO A 203 16.91 11.47 -9.51
CA PRO A 203 18.03 11.28 -10.43
C PRO A 203 17.64 11.15 -11.90
N ALA A 204 16.35 10.98 -12.20
CA ALA A 204 15.82 10.76 -13.55
C ALA A 204 15.11 11.99 -14.16
N LEU A 205 15.10 13.11 -13.43
CA LEU A 205 14.56 14.41 -13.87
C LEU A 205 15.69 15.34 -14.33
#